data_AF-A3D374-F1
#
_entry.id   AF-A3D374-F1
#
_cell.length_a   1.000
_cell.length_b   1.000
_cell.length_c   1.000
_cell.angle_alpha   90.00
_cell.angle_beta   90.00
_cell.angle_gamma   90.00
#
_symmetry.space_group_name_H-M   'P 1'
#
loop_
_entity.id
_entity.type
_entity.pdbx_description
1 polymer ?
#
loop_
_entity_poly.entity_id
_entity_poly.type
_entity_poly.pdbx_seq_one_letter_code
_entity_poly.pdbx_strand_id
1 'polypeptide(L)'
;MSLTDLKRKKPKQIIKPVSVDDFIEDANNYALGKASLLAAAQTQAIVKGLDKKSTKIYRHATFTLTEKSIAQLDSLSKSTSIAKSRLLRILIHEFSQLTPAQQDHIANKRHDET
;
A
#
# COMPACT_ATOMS: atom_id res chain seq x y z
N MET A 1 -10.91 -9.00 2.95
CA MET A 1 -9.82 -9.10 3.96
C MET A 1 -9.11 -10.44 3.73
N SER A 2 -7.81 -10.44 3.40
CA SER A 2 -7.08 -11.65 2.97
C SER A 2 -6.54 -12.43 4.17
N LEU A 3 -6.66 -13.77 4.14
CA LEU A 3 -6.12 -14.68 5.17
C LEU A 3 -4.58 -14.60 5.33
N THR A 4 -3.89 -13.95 4.40
CA THR A 4 -2.44 -13.69 4.46
C THR A 4 -2.06 -12.70 5.57
N ASP A 5 -2.98 -11.85 6.03
CA ASP A 5 -2.68 -10.84 7.04
C ASP A 5 -2.67 -11.38 8.47
N LEU A 6 -3.42 -12.47 8.71
CA LEU A 6 -3.52 -13.11 10.02
C LEU A 6 -2.22 -13.79 10.45
N LYS A 7 -1.33 -14.11 9.50
CA LYS A 7 -0.03 -14.74 9.74
C LYS A 7 1.12 -13.77 10.00
N ARG A 8 0.89 -12.45 9.90
CA ARG A 8 1.92 -11.45 10.24
C ARG A 8 2.04 -11.39 11.77
N LYS A 9 2.95 -12.18 12.33
CA LYS A 9 3.37 -12.06 13.74
C LYS A 9 4.02 -10.69 13.91
N LYS A 10 3.26 -9.67 14.33
CA LYS A 10 3.86 -8.42 14.79
C LYS A 10 4.81 -8.79 15.95
N PRO A 11 6.06 -8.33 15.94
CA PRO A 11 6.96 -8.59 17.07
C PRO A 11 6.27 -8.08 18.34
N LYS A 12 6.25 -8.91 19.39
CA LYS A 12 5.66 -8.53 20.68
C LYS A 12 6.37 -7.26 21.13
N GLN A 13 5.62 -6.16 21.26
CA GLN A 13 6.19 -4.90 21.69
C GLN A 13 6.78 -5.11 23.09
N ILE A 14 8.08 -4.84 23.23
CA ILE A 14 8.76 -4.91 24.53
C ILE A 14 8.28 -3.70 25.33
N ILE A 15 7.37 -3.95 26.25
CA ILE A 15 6.89 -2.93 27.20
C ILE A 15 8.01 -2.74 28.22
N LYS A 16 8.57 -1.53 28.29
CA LYS A 16 9.53 -1.18 29.33
C LYS A 16 8.79 -1.06 30.67
N PRO A 17 9.29 -1.64 31.76
CA PRO A 17 8.72 -1.40 33.08
C PRO A 17 8.84 0.09 33.40
N VAL A 18 7.76 0.70 33.87
CA VAL A 18 7.68 2.11 34.26
C VAL A 18 7.73 2.16 35.78
N SER A 19 8.53 3.06 36.36
CA SER A 19 8.56 3.25 37.80
C SER A 19 7.32 4.01 38.29
N VAL A 20 7.04 3.95 39.59
CA VAL A 20 5.91 4.68 40.18
C VAL A 20 6.10 6.19 40.03
N ASP A 21 7.33 6.68 40.21
CA ASP A 21 7.65 8.11 40.07
C ASP A 21 7.44 8.59 38.62
N ASP A 22 7.89 7.81 37.63
CA ASP A 22 7.68 8.12 36.21
C ASP A 22 6.19 8.21 35.85
N PHE A 23 5.36 7.32 36.42
CA PHE A 23 3.91 7.32 36.19
C PHE A 23 3.24 8.55 36.80
N ILE A 24 3.64 8.94 38.02
CA ILE A 24 3.12 10.11 38.72
C ILE A 24 3.48 11.40 37.95
N GLU A 25 4.73 11.51 37.49
CA GLU A 25 5.17 12.66 36.71
C GLU A 25 4.43 12.75 35.36
N ASP A 26 4.20 11.63 34.67
CA ASP A 26 3.48 11.62 33.40
C ASP A 26 2.00 11.97 33.58
N ALA A 27 1.38 11.54 34.69
CA ALA A 27 0.01 11.92 35.06
C ALA A 27 -0.10 13.43 35.36
N ASN A 28 0.87 13.99 36.07
CA ASN A 28 0.94 15.43 36.32
C ASN A 28 1.12 16.22 35.01
N ASN A 29 1.98 15.75 34.11
CA ASN A 29 2.14 16.35 32.78
C ASN A 29 0.84 16.32 31.99
N TYR A 30 0.12 15.18 32.00
CA TYR A 30 -1.18 15.06 31.36
C TYR A 30 -2.21 16.06 31.91
N ALA A 31 -2.32 16.18 33.24
CA ALA A 31 -3.22 17.14 33.89
C ALA A 31 -2.91 18.59 33.52
N LEU A 32 -1.62 18.90 33.28
CA LEU A 32 -1.14 20.22 32.86
C LEU A 32 -1.18 20.43 31.33
N GLY A 33 -1.66 19.45 30.56
CA GLY A 33 -1.68 19.50 29.09
C GLY A 33 -0.29 19.45 28.43
N LYS A 34 0.73 18.99 29.17
CA LYS A 34 2.10 18.81 28.68
C LYS A 34 2.26 17.44 28.02
N ALA A 35 3.23 17.33 27.12
CA ALA A 35 3.51 16.09 26.41
C ALA A 35 4.02 15.00 27.35
N SER A 36 3.58 13.75 27.13
CA SER A 36 4.03 12.59 27.90
C SER A 36 5.51 12.28 27.62
N LEU A 37 6.28 12.13 28.70
CA LEU A 37 7.70 11.78 28.65
C LEU A 37 7.89 10.34 28.15
N LEU A 38 6.92 9.46 28.47
CA LEU A 38 6.91 8.05 28.07
C LEU A 38 6.53 7.88 26.58
N ALA A 39 5.70 8.76 26.02
CA ALA A 39 5.26 8.72 24.63
C ALA A 39 6.26 9.35 23.64
N ALA A 40 7.06 10.33 24.07
CA ALA A 40 8.05 11.00 23.22
C ALA A 40 9.14 10.05 22.70
N ALA A 41 9.53 9.02 23.48
CA ALA A 41 10.52 8.04 23.07
C ALA A 41 10.00 7.04 22.02
N GLN A 42 8.69 6.75 21.99
CA GLN A 42 8.08 5.80 21.05
C GLN A 42 7.77 6.42 19.69
N THR A 43 7.42 7.71 19.67
CA THR A 43 7.07 8.43 18.43
C THR A 43 8.27 8.69 17.53
N GLN A 44 9.49 8.83 18.08
CA GLN A 44 10.70 9.05 17.28
C GLN A 44 11.23 7.78 16.57
N ALA A 45 10.91 6.59 17.08
CA ALA A 45 11.37 5.33 16.49
C ALA A 45 10.48 4.82 15.33
N ILE A 46 9.18 5.15 15.35
CA ILE A 46 8.22 4.67 14.33
C ILE A 46 8.36 5.44 13.00
N VAL A 47 8.94 6.65 13.01
CA VAL A 47 9.02 7.52 11.81
C VAL A 47 10.34 7.47 11.06
N LYS A 48 11.36 6.72 11.54
CA LYS A 48 12.68 6.64 10.88
C LYS A 48 12.76 5.70 9.67
N GLY A 49 11.70 4.96 9.35
CA GLY A 49 11.71 3.94 8.29
C GLY A 49 10.85 4.23 7.07
N LEU A 50 10.20 5.39 6.98
CA LEU A 50 9.40 5.74 5.81
C LEU A 50 9.88 7.07 5.25
N ASP A 51 10.79 7.00 4.28
CA ASP A 51 11.12 8.11 3.39
C ASP A 51 9.84 8.63 2.76
N LYS A 52 9.25 9.67 3.34
CA LYS A 52 7.98 10.29 2.92
C LYS A 52 8.01 10.82 1.48
N LYS A 53 9.17 10.77 0.81
CA LYS A 53 9.36 11.20 -0.58
C LYS A 53 9.31 10.06 -1.61
N SER A 54 9.34 8.79 -1.22
CA SER A 54 9.53 7.68 -2.19
C SER A 54 8.34 6.71 -2.33
N THR A 55 7.45 6.61 -1.36
CA THR A 55 6.33 5.67 -1.48
C THR A 55 5.11 6.35 -2.08
N LYS A 56 5.02 6.41 -3.42
CA LYS A 56 3.73 6.70 -4.08
C LYS A 56 2.67 5.79 -3.46
N ILE A 57 1.64 6.38 -2.86
CA ILE A 57 0.57 5.62 -2.22
C ILE A 57 -0.26 4.98 -3.34
N TYR A 58 -0.04 3.69 -3.57
CA TYR A 58 -0.84 2.90 -4.50
C TYR A 58 -2.12 2.43 -3.79
N ARG A 59 -3.28 2.74 -4.37
CA ARG A 59 -4.57 2.20 -3.92
C ARG A 59 -4.81 0.83 -4.57
N HIS A 60 -5.35 -0.10 -3.80
CA HIS A 60 -5.79 -1.39 -4.34
C HIS A 60 -7.11 -1.21 -5.11
N ALA A 61 -7.26 -1.93 -6.22
CA ALA A 61 -8.46 -1.96 -7.03
C ALA A 61 -8.77 -3.41 -7.46
N THR A 62 -10.05 -3.74 -7.58
CA THR A 62 -10.54 -5.03 -8.05
C THR A 62 -11.25 -4.81 -9.37
N PHE A 63 -10.89 -5.60 -10.38
CA PHE A 63 -11.46 -5.52 -11.73
C PHE A 63 -11.99 -6.89 -12.13
N THR A 64 -13.06 -6.90 -12.90
CA THR A 64 -13.58 -8.12 -13.54
C THR A 64 -12.77 -8.36 -14.81
N LEU A 65 -12.20 -9.57 -14.94
CA LEU A 65 -11.43 -10.00 -16.10
C LEU A 65 -11.89 -11.39 -16.51
N THR A 66 -11.91 -11.68 -17.81
CA THR A 66 -12.17 -13.03 -18.31
C THR A 66 -10.97 -13.96 -18.04
N GLU A 67 -11.20 -15.27 -17.97
CA GLU A 67 -10.14 -16.24 -17.71
C GLU A 67 -9.02 -16.16 -18.76
N LYS A 68 -9.39 -15.96 -20.02
CA LYS A 68 -8.45 -15.72 -21.13
C LYS A 68 -7.57 -14.49 -20.87
N SER A 69 -8.16 -13.39 -20.42
CA SER A 69 -7.43 -12.15 -20.10
C SER A 69 -6.47 -12.36 -18.92
N ILE A 70 -6.88 -13.12 -17.91
CA ILE A 70 -6.00 -13.48 -16.78
C ILE A 70 -4.82 -14.32 -17.27
N ALA A 71 -5.06 -15.35 -18.09
CA ALA A 71 -4.00 -16.18 -18.64
C ALA A 71 -3.01 -15.40 -19.53
N GLN A 72 -3.52 -14.45 -20.34
CA GLN A 72 -2.70 -13.55 -21.14
C GLN A 72 -1.86 -12.60 -20.28
N LEU A 73 -2.43 -12.01 -19.24
CA LEU A 73 -1.69 -11.14 -18.32
C LEU A 73 -0.59 -11.92 -17.59
N ASP A 74 -0.85 -13.17 -17.24
CA ASP A 74 0.10 -14.06 -16.57
C ASP A 74 1.25 -14.47 -17.47
N SER A 75 0.97 -14.82 -18.74
CA SER A 75 2.02 -15.14 -19.70
C SER A 75 2.90 -13.93 -20.00
N LEU A 76 2.32 -12.74 -20.17
CA LEU A 76 3.04 -11.49 -20.37
C LEU A 76 3.91 -11.12 -19.16
N SER A 77 3.39 -11.30 -17.95
CA SER A 77 4.15 -11.03 -16.73
C SER A 77 5.37 -11.94 -16.60
N LYS A 78 5.23 -13.22 -16.96
CA LYS A 78 6.33 -14.21 -16.95
C LYS A 78 7.37 -13.91 -18.03
N SER A 79 6.95 -13.58 -19.26
CA SER A 79 7.88 -13.33 -20.37
C SER A 79 8.66 -12.03 -20.23
N THR A 80 8.02 -10.97 -19.71
CA THR A 80 8.65 -9.65 -19.56
C THR A 80 9.38 -9.47 -18.22
N SER A 81 9.21 -10.41 -17.27
CA SER A 81 9.65 -10.27 -15.88
C SER A 81 9.11 -9.01 -15.19
N ILE A 82 7.96 -8.50 -15.64
CA ILE A 82 7.27 -7.34 -15.05
C ILE A 82 6.05 -7.83 -14.26
N ALA A 83 5.87 -7.33 -13.03
CA ALA A 83 4.68 -7.66 -12.25
C ALA A 83 3.38 -7.22 -12.94
N LYS A 84 2.32 -8.04 -12.83
CA LYS A 84 0.99 -7.79 -13.44
C LYS A 84 0.45 -6.37 -13.19
N SER A 85 0.53 -5.90 -11.94
CA SER A 85 0.06 -4.56 -11.57
C SER A 85 0.89 -3.44 -12.20
N ARG A 86 2.17 -3.68 -12.49
CA ARG A 86 3.04 -2.73 -13.19
C ARG A 86 2.74 -2.73 -14.69
N LEU A 87 2.49 -3.89 -15.29
CA LEU A 87 2.03 -3.98 -16.68
C LEU A 87 0.75 -3.19 -16.89
N LEU A 88 -0.27 -3.40 -16.05
CA LEU A 88 -1.52 -2.64 -16.15
C LEU A 88 -1.29 -1.12 -16.06
N ARG A 89 -0.42 -0.66 -15.16
CA ARG A 89 -0.06 0.76 -15.05
C ARG A 89 0.61 1.30 -16.32
N ILE A 90 1.52 0.53 -16.92
CA ILE A 90 2.18 0.89 -18.18
C ILE A 90 1.13 0.95 -19.30
N LEU A 91 0.27 -0.06 -19.44
CA LEU A 91 -0.76 -0.09 -20.47
C LEU A 91 -1.75 1.08 -20.36
N ILE A 92 -2.17 1.41 -19.13
CA ILE A 92 -3.03 2.57 -18.88
C ILE A 92 -2.31 3.88 -19.27
N HIS A 93 -1.03 4.00 -18.93
CA HIS A 93 -0.23 5.16 -19.30
C HIS A 93 -0.13 5.30 -20.82
N GLU A 94 0.28 4.24 -21.53
CA GLU A 94 0.38 4.26 -22.99
C GLU A 94 -0.97 4.57 -23.64
N PHE A 95 -2.06 3.96 -23.15
CA PHE A 95 -3.40 4.24 -23.65
C PHE A 95 -3.78 5.72 -23.48
N SER A 96 -3.41 6.35 -22.35
CA SER A 96 -3.70 7.76 -22.09
C SER A 96 -2.96 8.74 -23.00
N GLN A 97 -1.85 8.32 -23.61
CA GLN A 97 -1.05 9.16 -24.53
C GLN A 97 -1.55 9.09 -25.99
N LEU A 98 -2.44 8.16 -26.31
CA LEU A 98 -3.03 8.04 -27.65
C LEU A 98 -4.00 9.19 -27.95
N THR A 99 -4.22 9.44 -29.25
CA THR A 99 -5.23 10.43 -29.68
C THR A 99 -6.66 9.95 -29.35
N PRO A 100 -7.63 10.87 -29.13
CA PRO A 100 -9.00 10.48 -28.81
C PRO A 100 -9.62 9.50 -29.83
N ALA A 101 -9.38 9.72 -31.13
CA ALA A 101 -9.87 8.83 -32.17
C ALA A 101 -9.28 7.40 -32.08
N GLN A 102 -8.01 7.27 -31.67
CA GLN A 102 -7.37 5.96 -31.46
C GLN A 102 -7.87 5.27 -30.19
N GLN A 103 -8.08 6.04 -29.12
CA GLN A 103 -8.69 5.53 -27.88
C GLN A 103 -10.09 4.98 -28.16
N ASP A 104 -10.92 5.74 -28.88
CA ASP A 104 -12.26 5.31 -29.27
C ASP A 104 -12.23 4.07 -30.15
N HIS A 105 -11.26 3.98 -31.08
CA HIS A 105 -11.11 2.79 -31.91
C HIS A 105 -10.77 1.55 -31.09
N ILE A 106 -9.87 1.66 -30.11
CA ILE A 106 -9.48 0.55 -29.24
C ILE A 106 -10.62 0.18 -28.28
N ALA A 107 -11.29 1.16 -27.68
CA ALA A 107 -12.37 0.92 -26.71
C ALA A 107 -13.61 0.31 -27.37
N ASN A 108 -13.92 0.72 -28.60
CA ASN A 108 -15.04 0.17 -29.37
C ASN A 108 -14.65 -1.04 -30.23
N LYS A 109 -13.39 -1.49 -30.16
CA LYS A 109 -12.97 -2.72 -30.82
C LYS A 109 -13.72 -3.87 -30.16
N ARG A 110 -14.74 -4.36 -30.84
CA ARG A 110 -15.45 -5.57 -30.42
C ARG A 110 -14.42 -6.69 -30.36
N HIS A 111 -14.17 -7.16 -29.14
CA HIS A 111 -13.57 -8.46 -28.96
C HIS A 111 -14.68 -9.48 -29.19
N ASP A 112 -14.58 -10.24 -30.27
CA ASP A 112 -15.42 -11.43 -30.46
C ASP A 112 -15.05 -12.44 -29.36
N GLU A 113 -15.77 -12.35 -28.24
CA GLU A 113 -15.76 -13.36 -27.19
C GLU A 113 -16.80 -14.42 -27.57
N THR A 114 -16.35 -15.42 -28.33
CA THR A 114 -16.95 -16.77 -28.38
C THR A 114 -16.09 -17.71 -27.57
#